data_AF-A0ABD2NN69-F1
#
_entry.id   AF-A0ABD2NN69-F1
#
_cell.length_a   1.000
_cell.length_b   1.000
_cell.length_c   1.000
_cell.angle_alpha   90.00
_cell.angle_beta   90.00
_cell.angle_gamma   90.00
#
_symmetry.space_group_name_H-M   'P 1'
#
loop_
_entity.id
_entity.type
_entity.pdbx_description
1 polymer ?
#
loop_
_entity_poly.entity_id
_entity_poly.type
_entity_poly.pdbx_seq_one_letter_code
_entity_poly.pdbx_strand_id
1 'polypeptide(L)' 'MPDSCILGIICLIDKKGDKSDLKNYRGITLLETAYKILTTILNDRMKKTDYKIGEYQCRLRATKRHHRQIME' A
#
# COMPACT_ATOMS: atom_id res chain seq x y z
N MET A 1 1.76 -21.38 -5.82
CA MET A 1 2.76 -20.38 -5.37
C MET A 1 3.63 -21.05 -4.32
N PRO A 2 4.92 -20.68 -4.20
CA PRO A 2 5.77 -21.18 -3.12
C PRO A 2 5.16 -20.88 -1.75
N ASP A 3 5.34 -21.78 -0.77
CA ASP A 3 4.81 -21.59 0.59
C ASP A 3 5.34 -20.31 1.25
N SER A 4 6.56 -19.90 0.90
CA SER A 4 7.18 -18.65 1.35
C SER A 4 6.39 -17.40 0.95
N CYS A 5 5.63 -17.45 -0.15
CA CYS A 5 4.79 -16.34 -0.59
C CYS A 5 3.50 -16.20 0.24
N ILE A 6 3.18 -17.20 1.07
CA ILE A 6 1.99 -17.21 1.94
C ILE A 6 2.33 -16.68 3.33
N LEU A 7 3.62 -16.71 3.71
CA LEU A 7 4.10 -16.19 4.98
C LEU A 7 4.24 -14.65 4.95
N GLY A 8 3.76 -13.99 6.00
CA GLY A 8 3.95 -12.55 6.21
C GLY A 8 4.45 -12.26 7.63
N ILE A 9 5.47 -11.40 7.74
CA ILE A 9 6.03 -10.99 9.03
C ILE A 9 5.45 -9.62 9.39
N ILE A 10 4.85 -9.48 10.57
CA ILE A 10 4.33 -8.20 11.03
C ILE A 10 5.43 -7.45 11.78
N CYS A 11 5.71 -6.22 11.35
CA CYS A 11 6.64 -5.31 11.99
C CYS A 11 5.93 -4.03 12.42
N LEU A 12 6.29 -3.50 13.58
CA LEU A 12 5.78 -2.22 14.07
C LEU A 12 6.73 -1.10 13.64
N ILE A 13 6.21 -0.07 12.98
CA ILE A 13 6.93 1.15 12.61
C ILE A 13 6.37 2.31 13.42
N ASP A 14 7.22 3.11 14.05
CA ASP A 14 6.79 4.29 14.79
C ASP A 14 6.22 5.36 13.84
N LYS A 15 5.10 5.97 14.25
CA LYS A 15 4.57 7.19 13.63
C LYS A 15 4.72 8.36 14.60
N LYS A 16 4.68 9.58 14.05
CA LYS A 16 4.73 10.84 14.83
C LYS A 16 3.78 10.77 16.02
N GLY A 17 4.31 11.02 17.22
CA GLY A 17 3.60 10.92 18.48
C GLY A 17 4.54 10.48 19.61
N ASP A 18 3.97 10.11 20.74
CA ASP A 18 4.69 9.55 21.87
C ASP A 18 5.02 8.07 21.65
N LYS A 19 6.27 7.66 21.90
CA LYS A 19 6.76 6.30 21.65
C LYS A 19 6.32 5.29 22.71
N SER A 20 5.87 5.76 23.88
CA SER A 20 5.27 4.91 24.93
C SER A 20 3.87 4.42 24.56
N ASP A 21 3.15 5.15 23.71
CA ASP A 21 1.80 4.77 23.31
C ASP A 21 1.83 3.82 22.10
N LEU A 22 1.39 2.58 22.31
CA LEU A 22 1.26 1.56 21.27
C LEU A 22 0.38 2.02 20.09
N LYS A 23 -0.56 2.93 20.30
CA LYS A 23 -1.37 3.53 19.22
C LYS A 23 -0.54 4.34 18.23
N ASN A 24 0.67 4.73 18.60
CA ASN A 24 1.64 5.44 17.78
C ASN A 24 2.56 4.52 16.97
N TYR A 25 2.22 3.25 16.85
CA TYR A 25 2.87 2.33 15.91
C TYR A 25 1.91 1.94 14.78
N ARG A 26 2.48 1.72 13.59
CA ARG A 26 1.79 1.18 12.43
C ARG A 26 2.30 -0.24 12.21
N GLY A 27 1.41 -1.22 12.20
CA GLY A 27 1.73 -2.56 11.72
C GLY A 27 1.93 -2.53 10.21
N ILE A 28 3.09 -2.97 9.74
CA ILE A 28 3.34 -3.29 8.33
C ILE A 28 3.61 -4.78 8.20
N THR A 29 3.10 -5.39 7.14
CA THR A 29 3.40 -6.78 6.81
C THR A 29 4.52 -6.82 5.78
N LEU A 30 5.65 -7.42 6.15
CA LEU A 30 6.74 -7.72 5.25
C LEU A 30 6.47 -9.05 4.56
N LEU A 31 6.42 -8.98 3.22
CA LEU A 31 6.26 -10.13 2.35
C LEU A 31 7.57 -10.45 1.63
N GLU A 32 7.66 -11.69 1.18
CA GLU A 32 8.78 -12.22 0.38
C GLU A 32 8.98 -11.41 -0.91
N THR A 33 10.22 -11.36 -1.41
CA THR A 33 10.62 -10.48 -2.52
C THR A 33 10.00 -10.90 -3.86
N ALA A 34 9.94 -12.19 -4.18
CA ALA A 34 9.28 -12.68 -5.39
C ALA A 34 7.78 -12.35 -5.38
N TYR A 35 7.12 -12.37 -4.22
CA TYR A 35 5.74 -11.88 -4.10
C TYR A 35 5.62 -10.39 -4.48
N LYS A 36 6.56 -9.54 -4.06
CA LYS A 36 6.59 -8.12 -4.45
C LYS A 36 6.80 -7.95 -5.97
N ILE A 37 7.66 -8.77 -6.58
CA ILE A 37 7.88 -8.75 -8.04
C ILE A 37 6.58 -9.14 -8.76
N LEU A 38 5.95 -10.24 -8.35
CA LEU A 38 4.69 -10.72 -8.94
C LEU A 38 3.59 -9.66 -8.83
N THR A 39 3.38 -9.09 -7.64
CA THR A 39 2.37 -8.05 -7.42
C THR A 39 2.66 -6.78 -8.22
N THR A 40 3.92 -6.42 -8.45
CA THR A 40 4.30 -5.29 -9.31
C THR A 40 3.88 -5.53 -10.75
N ILE A 41 4.18 -6.70 -11.31
CA ILE A 41 3.76 -7.09 -12.67
C ILE A 41 2.23 -7.10 -12.80
N LEU A 42 1.54 -7.64 -11.80
CA LEU A 42 0.07 -7.66 -11.77
C LEU A 42 -0.51 -6.24 -11.71
N ASN A 43 0.04 -5.39 -10.86
CA ASN A 43 -0.36 -3.99 -10.74
C ASN A 43 -0.23 -3.26 -12.08
N ASP A 44 0.88 -3.43 -12.78
CA ASP A 44 1.09 -2.81 -14.10
C ASP A 44 0.09 -3.28 -15.15
N ARG A 45 -0.33 -4.55 -15.10
CA ARG A 45 -1.40 -5.06 -15.96
C ARG A 45 -2.76 -4.47 -15.57
N MET A 46 -3.05 -4.37 -14.27
CA MET A 46 -4.32 -3.83 -13.76
C MET A 46 -4.49 -2.34 -14.05
N LYS A 47 -3.41 -1.56 -14.13
CA LYS A 47 -3.46 -0.14 -14.53
C LYS A 47 -4.16 0.07 -15.88
N LYS A 48 -4.12 -0.91 -16.79
CA LYS A 48 -4.86 -0.84 -18.07
C LYS A 48 -6.38 -0.81 -17.89
N THR A 49 -6.87 -1.24 -16.73
CA THR A 49 -8.30 -1.29 -16.38
C THR A 49 -8.73 -0.15 -15.46
N ASP A 50 -7.87 0.83 -15.21
CA ASP A 50 -8.12 1.91 -14.24
C ASP A 50 -9.37 2.75 -14.58
N TYR A 51 -9.73 2.83 -15.87
CA TYR A 51 -10.95 3.50 -16.34
C TYR A 51 -12.25 2.84 -15.83
N LYS A 52 -12.20 1.56 -15.42
CA LYS A 52 -13.35 0.84 -14.84
C LYS A 52 -13.53 1.12 -13.35
N ILE A 53 -12.48 1.61 -12.69
CA ILE A 53 -12.51 1.86 -11.25
C ILE A 53 -13.14 3.24 -11.04
N GLY A 54 -14.00 3.38 -10.04
CA GLY A 54 -14.64 4.66 -9.71
C GLY A 54 -13.74 5.61 -8.90
N GLU A 55 -14.18 6.85 -8.72
CA GLU A 55 -13.43 7.89 -8.00
C GLU A 55 -13.17 7.57 -6.51
N TYR A 56 -13.85 6.58 -5.94
CA TYR A 56 -13.57 6.12 -4.57
C TYR A 56 -12.12 5.60 -4.40
N GLN A 57 -11.46 5.13 -5.47
CA GLN A 57 -10.05 4.71 -5.46
C GLN A 57 -9.16 5.73 -6.15
N CYS A 58 -8.99 6.93 -5.58
CA CYS A 58 -8.12 7.96 -6.16
C CYS A 58 -6.63 7.82 -5.83
N ARG A 59 -6.32 7.33 -4.62
CA ARG A 59 -4.98 7.48 -4.00
C ARG A 59 -3.88 6.64 -4.64
N LEU A 60 -4.25 5.57 -5.34
CA LEU A 60 -3.32 4.58 -5.93
C LEU A 60 -3.12 4.76 -7.44
N ARG A 61 -3.74 5.78 -8.03
CA ARG A 61 -3.64 6.06 -9.47
C ARG A 61 -2.51 7.02 -9.75
N ALA A 62 -1.82 6.80 -10.87
CA ALA A 62 -0.70 7.65 -11.30
C ALA A 62 -1.08 9.13 -11.46
N THR A 63 -2.35 9.43 -11.71
CA THR A 63 -2.87 10.74 -12.10
C THR A 63 -3.28 11.67 -10.96
N LYS A 64 -3.27 11.26 -9.68
CA LYS A 64 -3.78 12.11 -8.58
C LYS A 64 -2.72 12.37 -7.49
N ARG A 65 -2.04 13.52 -7.60
CA ARG A 65 -1.21 14.11 -6.51
C ARG A 65 -2.11 14.84 -5.52
N HIS A 66 -2.00 14.49 -4.25
CA HIS A 66 -2.90 14.92 -3.17
C HIS A 66 -2.55 16.32 -2.60
N HIS A 67 -2.42 17.32 -3.46
CA HIS A 67 -2.18 18.73 -3.06
C HIS A 67 -3.30 19.70 -3.46
N ARG A 68 -4.40 19.23 -4.08
CA ARG A 68 -5.45 20.08 -4.65
C ARG A 68 -6.83 19.94 -3.99
N GLN A 69 -6.90 19.52 -2.73
CA GLN A 69 -8.15 19.40 -1.95
C GLN A 69 -8.18 20.28 -0.69
N ILE A 70 -7.38 21.34 -0.62
CA ILE A 70 -7.46 22.36 0.44
C ILE A 70 -7.59 23.74 -0.22
N MET A 71 -8.78 24.04 -0.76
CA MET A 71 -9.25 25.40 -1.09
C MET A 71 -10.79 25.42 -1.10
N GLU A 72 -11.39 24.85 -0.05
CA GLU A 72 -12.75 25.17 0.41
C GLU A 72 -12.73 25.20 1.94
#